data_AF-A0A819HLR0-F1
#
_entry.id   AF-A0A819HLR0-F1
#
_cell.length_a   1.000
_cell.length_b   1.000
_cell.length_c   1.000
_cell.angle_alpha   90.00
_cell.angle_beta   90.00
_cell.angle_gamma   90.00
#
_symmetry.space_group_name_H-M   'P 1'
#
loop_
_entity.id
_entity.type
_entity.pdbx_description
1 polymer ?
#
loop_
_entity_poly.entity_id
_entity_poly.type
_entity_poly.pdbx_seq_one_letter_code
_entity_poly.pdbx_strand_id
1 'polypeptide(L)'
;ACRCQYYVVNKSSEQRHEIEKERERADWLLRNILPEHVIEPLRKLGGSYSRNHPCVAVLFASLVNFHVMYEEQYEGGKFYARILNEFYGDIEELFLDPRFSNIEKIKTIGATFMVVLGLKIE
;
A
#
# COMPACT_ATOMS: atom_id res chain seq x y z
N ALA A 1 -42.50 24.71 8.24
CA ALA A 1 -42.03 23.74 7.23
C ALA A 1 -40.56 23.97 6.84
N CYS A 2 -40.19 25.14 6.28
CA CYS A 2 -38.82 25.37 5.75
C CYS A 2 -37.67 25.15 6.75
N ARG A 3 -37.85 25.47 8.04
CA ARG A 3 -36.78 25.31 9.05
C ARG A 3 -36.46 23.83 9.37
N CYS A 4 -37.49 22.98 9.40
CA CYS A 4 -37.27 21.53 9.52
C CYS A 4 -36.65 20.96 8.25
N GLN A 5 -37.11 21.40 7.07
CA GLN A 5 -36.54 20.97 5.78
C GLN A 5 -35.05 21.29 5.72
N TYR A 6 -34.67 22.52 6.06
CA TYR A 6 -33.27 22.96 6.10
C TYR A 6 -32.43 22.12 7.08
N TYR A 7 -32.94 21.89 8.30
CA TYR A 7 -32.23 21.09 9.30
C TYR A 7 -32.02 19.64 8.86
N VAL A 8 -33.04 19.00 8.27
CA VAL A 8 -32.94 17.63 7.78
C VAL A 8 -31.94 17.54 6.62
N VAL A 9 -31.95 18.50 5.70
CA VAL A 9 -31.01 18.52 4.56
C VAL A 9 -29.57 18.72 5.06
N ASN A 10 -29.30 19.71 5.92
CA ASN A 10 -27.95 19.94 6.45
C ASN A 10 -27.44 18.74 7.27
N LYS A 11 -28.27 18.18 8.14
CA LYS A 11 -27.88 17.03 8.95
C LYS A 11 -27.64 15.79 8.10
N SER A 12 -28.42 15.59 7.03
CA SER A 12 -28.20 14.51 6.06
C SER A 12 -26.92 14.72 5.24
N SER A 13 -26.60 15.96 4.86
CA SER A 13 -25.35 16.24 4.15
C SER A 13 -24.12 16.05 5.02
N GLU A 14 -24.18 16.44 6.30
CA GLU A 14 -23.11 16.19 7.26
C GLU A 14 -22.87 14.69 7.45
N GLN A 15 -23.95 13.91 7.65
CA GLN A 15 -23.85 12.45 7.75
C GLN A 15 -23.29 11.80 6.48
N ARG A 16 -23.71 12.26 5.30
CA ARG A 16 -23.16 11.79 4.02
C ARG A 16 -21.66 12.08 3.91
N HIS A 17 -21.23 13.26 4.34
CA HIS A 17 -19.82 13.66 4.32
C HIS A 17 -18.95 12.77 5.22
N GLU A 18 -19.43 12.47 6.43
CA GLU A 18 -18.71 11.57 7.34
C GLU A 18 -18.65 10.14 6.81
N ILE A 19 -19.73 9.63 6.21
CA ILE A 19 -19.74 8.32 5.55
C ILE A 19 -18.75 8.28 4.38
N GLU A 20 -18.66 9.35 3.59
CA GLU A 20 -17.72 9.42 2.47
C GLU A 20 -16.26 9.41 2.94
N LYS A 21 -15.92 10.21 3.95
CA LYS A 21 -14.57 10.20 4.54
C LYS A 21 -14.16 8.82 5.04
N GLU A 22 -15.08 8.13 5.72
CA GLU A 22 -14.78 6.81 6.27
C GLU A 22 -14.63 5.77 5.15
N ARG A 23 -15.40 5.90 4.07
CA ARG A 23 -15.22 5.11 2.85
C ARG A 23 -13.87 5.36 2.20
N GLU A 24 -13.47 6.61 2.00
CA GLU A 24 -12.17 6.96 1.41
C GLU A 24 -11.01 6.40 2.24
N ARG A 25 -11.09 6.48 3.57
CA ARG A 25 -10.09 5.88 4.47
C ARG A 25 -10.02 4.37 4.32
N ALA A 26 -11.18 3.70 4.28
CA ALA A 26 -11.24 2.26 4.11
C ALA A 26 -10.65 1.83 2.75
N ASP A 27 -11.00 2.54 1.68
CA ASP A 27 -10.49 2.26 0.34
C ASP A 27 -8.98 2.54 0.24
N TRP A 28 -8.48 3.59 0.90
CA TRP A 28 -7.04 3.88 0.99
C TRP A 28 -6.29 2.76 1.71
N LEU A 29 -6.80 2.28 2.85
CA LEU A 29 -6.21 1.15 3.57
C LEU A 29 -6.20 -0.13 2.73
N LEU A 30 -7.30 -0.40 2.02
CA LEU A 30 -7.39 -1.58 1.15
C LEU A 30 -6.35 -1.53 0.03
N ARG A 31 -6.17 -0.37 -0.62
CA ARG A 31 -5.15 -0.16 -1.67
C ARG A 31 -3.71 -0.29 -1.17
N ASN A 32 -3.46 0.00 0.11
CA ASN A 32 -2.14 -0.18 0.72
C ASN A 32 -1.81 -1.65 1.06
N ILE A 33 -2.82 -2.48 1.30
CA ILE A 33 -2.65 -3.88 1.71
C ILE A 33 -2.73 -4.82 0.51
N LEU A 34 -3.62 -4.52 -0.44
CA LEU A 34 -3.91 -5.36 -1.60
C LEU A 34 -3.64 -4.61 -2.91
N PRO A 35 -3.05 -5.30 -3.90
CA PRO A 35 -2.92 -4.75 -5.24
C PRO A 35 -4.28 -4.43 -5.86
N GLU A 36 -4.36 -3.34 -6.63
CA GLU A 36 -5.60 -2.87 -7.24
C GLU A 36 -6.28 -3.93 -8.11
N HIS A 37 -5.48 -4.72 -8.85
CA HIS A 37 -5.98 -5.78 -9.73
C HIS A 37 -6.59 -6.99 -8.98
N VAL A 38 -6.40 -7.08 -7.65
CA VAL A 38 -6.95 -8.13 -6.78
C VAL A 38 -8.23 -7.67 -6.07
N ILE A 39 -8.37 -6.37 -5.78
CA ILE A 39 -9.48 -5.82 -4.97
C ILE A 39 -10.84 -6.13 -5.60
N GLU A 40 -11.03 -5.81 -6.87
CA GLU A 40 -12.30 -5.99 -7.59
C GLU A 40 -12.73 -7.48 -7.66
N PRO A 41 -11.85 -8.41 -8.11
CA PRO A 41 -12.14 -9.84 -8.06
C PRO A 41 -12.47 -10.34 -6.66
N LEU A 42 -11.73 -9.90 -5.64
CA LEU A 42 -11.91 -10.37 -4.27
C LEU A 42 -13.25 -9.89 -3.68
N ARG A 43 -13.66 -8.66 -3.98
CA ARG A 43 -15.00 -8.12 -3.62
C ARG A 43 -16.13 -8.90 -4.29
N LYS A 44 -15.95 -9.35 -5.54
CA LYS A 44 -16.98 -10.07 -6.31
C LYS A 44 -17.06 -11.56 -5.97
N LEU A 45 -15.92 -12.21 -5.76
CA LEU A 45 -15.82 -13.67 -5.56
C LEU A 45 -15.98 -14.09 -4.09
N GLY A 46 -15.94 -13.15 -3.15
CA GLY A 46 -16.33 -13.40 -1.75
C GLY A 46 -15.36 -14.27 -0.94
N GLY A 47 -14.10 -14.41 -1.34
CA GLY A 47 -13.09 -14.98 -0.43
C GLY A 47 -11.84 -15.61 -1.03
N SER A 48 -11.81 -15.93 -2.33
CA SER A 48 -10.60 -16.51 -2.94
C SER A 48 -10.24 -15.84 -4.27
N TYR A 49 -8.95 -15.54 -4.42
CA TYR A 49 -8.35 -15.03 -5.65
C TYR A 49 -7.21 -15.97 -6.05
N SER A 50 -7.25 -16.47 -7.28
CA SER A 50 -6.19 -17.27 -7.86
C SER A 50 -6.09 -16.94 -9.34
N ARG A 51 -4.87 -16.66 -9.82
CA ARG A 51 -4.62 -16.32 -11.21
C ARG A 51 -3.28 -16.90 -11.65
N ASN A 52 -3.26 -17.43 -12.87
CA ASN A 52 -2.03 -17.84 -13.53
C ASN A 52 -1.47 -16.66 -14.33
N HIS A 53 -0.18 -16.37 -14.14
CA HIS A 53 0.54 -15.34 -14.88
C HIS A 53 1.63 -16.01 -15.72
N PRO A 54 1.53 -16.02 -17.06
CA PRO A 54 2.44 -16.78 -17.92
C PRO A 54 3.83 -16.15 -18.04
N CYS A 55 3.96 -14.83 -17.82
CA CYS A 55 5.21 -14.10 -17.95
C CYS A 55 5.33 -13.08 -16.82
N VAL A 56 6.14 -13.41 -15.82
CA VAL A 56 6.44 -12.54 -14.68
C VAL A 56 7.93 -12.53 -14.41
N ALA A 57 8.44 -11.43 -13.89
CA ALA A 57 9.81 -11.34 -13.40
C ALA A 57 9.79 -10.99 -11.90
N VAL A 58 10.60 -11.68 -11.10
CA VAL A 58 10.72 -11.43 -9.67
C VAL A 58 12.15 -10.97 -9.37
N LEU A 59 12.27 -9.85 -8.65
CA LEU A 59 13.55 -9.28 -8.23
C LEU A 59 13.68 -9.37 -6.71
N PHE A 60 14.87 -9.77 -6.28
CA PHE A 60 15.32 -9.68 -4.89
C PHE A 60 16.53 -8.75 -4.82
N ALA A 61 16.43 -7.70 -4.00
CA ALA A 61 17.53 -6.78 -3.75
C ALA A 61 17.77 -6.72 -2.25
N SER A 62 19.01 -6.95 -1.79
CA SER A 62 19.34 -7.00 -0.36
C SER A 62 20.45 -6.03 -0.02
N LEU A 63 20.27 -5.28 1.06
CA LEU A 63 21.33 -4.44 1.63
C LEU A 63 22.36 -5.32 2.32
N VAL A 64 23.54 -5.43 1.69
CA VAL A 64 24.67 -6.17 2.24
C VAL A 64 25.18 -5.47 3.50
N ASN A 65 25.68 -6.25 4.47
CA ASN A 65 26.29 -5.77 5.72
C ASN A 65 25.37 -4.98 6.67
N PHE A 66 24.07 -4.88 6.41
CA PHE A 66 23.16 -4.21 7.36
C PHE A 66 23.19 -4.85 8.76
N HIS A 67 23.30 -6.18 8.81
CA HIS A 67 23.40 -6.94 10.06
C HIS A 67 24.69 -6.64 10.85
N VAL A 68 25.77 -6.23 10.19
CA VAL A 68 27.05 -5.85 10.85
C VAL A 68 26.96 -4.44 11.42
N MET A 69 26.24 -3.55 10.72
CA MET A 69 26.02 -2.18 11.18
C MET A 69 24.98 -2.10 12.29
N TYR A 70 24.09 -3.08 12.41
CA TYR A 70 23.02 -3.07 13.38
C TYR A 70 23.53 -3.23 14.82
N GLU A 71 23.21 -2.25 15.66
CA GLU A 71 23.47 -2.29 17.10
C GLU A 71 22.18 -2.04 17.89
N GLU A 72 21.67 -3.07 18.58
CA GLU A 72 20.44 -2.97 19.37
C GLU A 72 20.60 -2.07 20.61
N GLN A 73 21.82 -1.99 21.16
CA GLN A 73 22.11 -1.20 22.36
C GLN A 73 21.95 0.31 22.11
N TYR A 74 22.10 0.76 20.86
CA TYR A 74 21.96 2.16 20.49
C TYR A 74 20.50 2.50 20.14
N GLU A 75 19.88 3.36 20.95
CA GLU A 75 18.45 3.74 20.83
C GLU A 75 17.47 2.55 20.71
N GLY A 76 17.82 1.37 21.24
CA GLY A 76 17.00 0.17 21.11
C GLY A 76 16.87 -0.32 19.67
N GLY A 77 17.88 -0.05 18.82
CA GLY A 77 17.88 -0.37 17.38
C GLY A 77 16.93 0.48 16.52
N LYS A 78 16.21 1.44 17.13
CA LYS A 78 15.23 2.29 16.42
C LYS A 78 15.89 3.20 15.39
N PHE A 79 17.11 3.65 15.67
CA PHE A 79 17.90 4.47 14.75
C PHE A 79 18.09 3.75 13.40
N TYR A 80 18.55 2.49 13.44
CA TYR A 80 18.75 1.67 12.24
C TYR A 80 17.44 1.35 11.51
N ALA A 81 16.35 1.13 12.25
CA ALA A 81 15.04 0.93 11.65
C ALA A 81 14.53 2.18 10.92
N ARG A 82 14.79 3.38 11.45
CA ARG A 82 14.45 4.65 10.77
C ARG A 82 15.24 4.83 9.49
N ILE A 83 16.55 4.55 9.52
CA ILE A 83 17.40 4.61 8.31
C ILE A 83 16.89 3.64 7.24
N LEU A 84 16.55 2.41 7.62
CA LEU A 84 15.96 1.47 6.66
C LEU A 84 14.64 1.97 6.09
N ASN A 85 13.79 2.57 6.92
CA ASN A 85 12.52 3.10 6.49
C ASN A 85 12.69 4.27 5.51
N GLU A 86 13.66 5.15 5.74
CA GLU A 86 14.02 6.24 4.83
C GLU A 86 14.55 5.69 3.50
N PHE A 87 15.51 4.76 3.56
CA PHE A 87 16.06 4.11 2.37
C PHE A 87 15.00 3.41 1.50
N TYR A 88 14.07 2.67 2.12
CA TYR A 88 12.98 2.05 1.38
C TYR A 88 11.99 3.08 0.86
N GLY A 89 11.77 4.18 1.59
CA GLY A 89 10.97 5.31 1.13
C GLY A 89 11.52 5.92 -0.16
N ASP A 90 12.83 6.12 -0.23
CA ASP A 90 13.49 6.65 -1.44
C ASP A 90 13.32 5.71 -2.64
N ILE A 91 13.41 4.39 -2.43
CA ILE A 91 13.15 3.40 -3.48
C ILE A 91 11.69 3.42 -3.93
N GLU A 92 10.75 3.55 -3.00
CA GLU A 92 9.33 3.61 -3.32
C GLU A 92 8.96 4.88 -4.08
N GLU A 93 9.62 6.00 -3.80
CA GLU A 93 9.45 7.24 -4.58
C GLU A 93 9.83 7.03 -6.06
N LEU A 94 10.83 6.20 -6.35
CA LEU A 94 11.17 5.85 -7.74
C LEU A 94 10.01 5.15 -8.45
N PHE A 95 9.17 4.37 -7.76
CA PHE A 95 8.01 3.71 -8.38
C PHE A 95 6.88 4.67 -8.76
N LEU A 96 6.93 5.92 -8.30
CA LEU A 96 6.00 6.97 -8.72
C LEU A 96 6.30 7.46 -10.14
N ASP A 97 7.50 7.22 -10.67
CA ASP A 97 7.83 7.53 -12.06
C ASP A 97 7.01 6.64 -13.01
N PRO A 98 6.31 7.22 -14.01
CA PRO A 98 5.52 6.46 -14.97
C PRO A 98 6.29 5.33 -15.68
N ARG A 99 7.61 5.45 -15.84
CA ARG A 99 8.49 4.43 -16.43
C ARG A 99 8.52 3.13 -15.62
N PHE A 100 8.28 3.22 -14.31
CA PHE A 100 8.28 2.09 -13.37
C PHE A 100 6.86 1.70 -12.91
N SER A 101 5.82 2.22 -13.56
CA SER A 101 4.42 1.95 -13.20
C SER A 101 4.02 0.46 -13.24
N ASN A 102 4.74 -0.36 -14.02
CA ASN A 102 4.53 -1.82 -14.13
C ASN A 102 5.25 -2.64 -13.05
N ILE A 103 5.98 -1.97 -12.16
CA ILE A 103 6.68 -2.57 -11.03
C ILE A 103 5.74 -2.59 -9.83
N GLU A 104 5.69 -3.71 -9.13
CA GLU A 104 4.87 -3.87 -7.92
C GLU A 104 5.71 -4.44 -6.77
N LYS A 105 5.65 -3.77 -5.62
CA LYS A 105 6.28 -4.24 -4.40
C LYS A 105 5.47 -5.39 -3.81
N ILE A 106 6.11 -6.54 -3.58
CA ILE A 106 5.46 -7.66 -2.88
C ILE A 106 5.61 -7.50 -1.37
N LYS A 107 6.84 -7.32 -0.88
CA LYS A 107 7.13 -7.15 0.55
C LYS A 107 8.58 -6.74 0.79
N THR A 108 8.84 -6.28 2.02
CA THR A 108 10.18 -6.21 2.60
C THR A 108 10.38 -7.36 3.58
N ILE A 109 11.57 -7.97 3.56
CA ILE A 109 11.97 -9.06 4.45
C ILE A 109 13.28 -8.63 5.10
N GLY A 110 13.19 -7.98 6.27
CA GLY A 110 14.34 -7.36 6.92
C GLY A 110 15.01 -6.32 6.00
N ALA A 111 16.27 -6.57 5.65
CA ALA A 111 17.07 -5.73 4.75
C ALA A 111 16.93 -6.10 3.26
N THR A 112 16.00 -7.00 2.92
CA THR A 112 15.74 -7.47 1.54
C THR A 112 14.42 -6.93 1.02
N PHE A 113 14.46 -6.37 -0.18
CA PHE A 113 13.32 -5.87 -0.94
C PHE A 113 12.90 -6.90 -1.99
N MET A 114 11.60 -7.21 -2.07
CA MET A 114 11.02 -8.14 -3.03
C MET A 114 10.01 -7.43 -3.93
N VAL A 115 10.24 -7.54 -5.23
CA VAL A 115 9.49 -6.82 -6.26
C VAL A 115 9.15 -7.76 -7.39
N VAL A 116 8.04 -7.50 -8.07
CA VAL A 116 7.60 -8.25 -9.23
C VAL A 116 7.23 -7.30 -10.37
N LEU A 117 7.43 -7.77 -11.60
CA LEU A 117 6.96 -7.13 -12.82
C LEU A 117 6.04 -8.08 -13.58
N GLY A 118 5.07 -7.51 -14.30
CA GLY A 118 4.13 -8.28 -15.14
C GLY A 118 2.90 -8.81 -14.41
N LEU A 119 2.59 -8.30 -13.21
CA LEU A 119 1.32 -8.59 -12.52
C LEU A 119 0.17 -7.70 -12.97
N LYS A 120 0.45 -6.45 -13.34
CA LYS A 120 -0.53 -5.56 -13.95
C LYS A 120 -0.75 -5.99 -15.40
N ILE A 121 -2.00 -6.29 -15.75
CA ILE A 121 -2.43 -6.53 -17.13
C ILE A 121 -2.92 -5.18 -17.62
N GLU A 122 -2.39 -4.73 -18.75
CA GLU A 122 -2.99 -3.62 -19.53
C GLU A 122 -4.43 -3.96 -19.93
#